data_AF-A0A9E2TWS6-F1
#
_entry.id   AF-A0A9E2TWS6-F1
#
_cell.length_a   1.000
_cell.length_b   1.000
_cell.length_c   1.000
_cell.angle_alpha   90.00
_cell.angle_beta   90.00
_cell.angle_gamma   90.00
#
_symmetry.space_group_name_H-M   'P 1'
#
loop_
_entity.id
_entity.type
_entity.pdbx_description
1 polymer ?
#
loop_
_entity_poly.entity_id
_entity_poly.type
_entity_poly.pdbx_seq_one_letter_code
_entity_poly.pdbx_strand_id
1 'polypeptide(L)'
;MKQLLPDWAPNIHPLIIHFPIALWLLATLFDLLSVIKPNDSLKKTALSIYCIAALSALAAFLSGSQAINEVAIPFQGEVTAGKHSDWGHYTLYFFLFYAIIRLIAFWKRWDKIKLVAILLLLL
;
A
#
# COMPACT_ATOMS: atom_id res chain seq x y z
N MET A 1 -26.29 -16.06 -12.33
CA MET A 1 -25.36 -15.91 -11.18
C MET A 1 -25.78 -14.68 -10.40
N LYS A 2 -25.90 -14.75 -9.07
CA LYS A 2 -26.15 -13.54 -8.27
C LYS A 2 -24.97 -12.59 -8.44
N GLN A 3 -25.25 -11.32 -8.69
CA GLN A 3 -24.25 -10.26 -8.73
C GLN A 3 -23.64 -10.16 -7.32
N LEU A 4 -22.34 -10.40 -7.19
CA LEU A 4 -21.63 -10.34 -5.90
C LEU A 4 -21.46 -8.90 -5.40
N LEU A 5 -21.60 -7.92 -6.30
CA LEU A 5 -21.48 -6.50 -6.03
C LEU A 5 -22.85 -5.82 -6.14
N PRO A 6 -23.12 -4.79 -5.32
CA PRO A 6 -24.35 -4.02 -5.44
C PRO A 6 -24.31 -3.12 -6.68
N ASP A 7 -25.48 -2.80 -7.23
CA ASP A 7 -25.60 -2.03 -8.48
C ASP A 7 -24.96 -0.63 -8.41
N TRP A 8 -24.87 -0.04 -7.21
CA TRP A 8 -24.25 1.27 -6.98
C TRP A 8 -22.70 1.21 -6.96
N ALA A 9 -22.09 0.03 -6.82
CA ALA A 9 -20.65 -0.17 -6.89
C ALA A 9 -20.32 -1.40 -7.76
N PRO A 10 -20.47 -1.27 -9.09
CA PRO A 10 -20.29 -2.39 -10.02
C PRO A 10 -18.83 -2.84 -10.14
N ASN A 11 -17.88 -2.07 -9.61
CA ASN A 11 -16.45 -2.36 -9.67
C ASN A 11 -15.84 -2.42 -8.27
N ILE A 12 -15.08 -3.48 -7.99
CA ILE A 12 -14.41 -3.69 -6.70
C ILE A 12 -13.19 -2.76 -6.52
N HIS A 13 -12.54 -2.35 -7.60
CA HIS A 13 -11.28 -1.59 -7.56
C HIS A 13 -11.41 -0.29 -6.74
N PRO A 14 -12.39 0.60 -6.99
CA PRO A 14 -12.57 1.82 -6.18
C PRO A 14 -12.85 1.54 -4.70
N LEU A 15 -13.41 0.37 -4.36
CA LEU A 15 -13.65 0.00 -2.98
C LEU A 15 -12.34 -0.39 -2.29
N ILE A 16 -11.49 -1.16 -2.96
CA ILE A 16 -10.30 -1.74 -2.33
C ILE A 16 -9.05 -0.85 -2.35
N ILE A 17 -9.02 0.24 -3.10
CA ILE A 17 -7.91 1.21 -3.06
C ILE A 17 -7.74 1.88 -1.68
N HIS A 18 -8.76 1.87 -0.83
CA HIS A 18 -8.71 2.50 0.50
C HIS A 18 -7.81 1.73 1.46
N PHE A 19 -7.70 0.41 1.30
CA PHE A 19 -6.89 -0.44 2.17
C PHE A 19 -5.40 -0.09 2.13
N PRO A 20 -4.70 -0.05 0.97
CA PRO A 20 -3.29 0.29 0.95
C PRO A 20 -3.03 1.67 1.55
N ILE A 21 -3.89 2.65 1.29
CA ILE A 21 -3.74 4.02 1.82
C ILE A 21 -3.89 4.03 3.36
N ALA A 22 -4.99 3.48 3.88
CA ALA A 22 -5.27 3.50 5.31
C ALA A 22 -4.24 2.67 6.10
N LEU A 23 -3.86 1.50 5.58
CA LEU A 23 -2.86 0.64 6.21
C LEU A 23 -1.48 1.29 6.20
N TRP A 24 -1.10 1.99 5.13
CA TRP A 24 0.18 2.70 5.08
C TRP A 24 0.25 3.79 6.15
N LEU A 25 -0.78 4.64 6.23
CA LEU A 25 -0.88 5.69 7.25
C LEU A 25 -0.85 5.11 8.68
N LEU A 26 -1.55 3.99 8.89
CA LEU A 26 -1.55 3.30 10.18
C LEU A 26 -0.16 2.74 10.51
N ALA A 27 0.52 2.12 9.55
CA ALA A 27 1.88 1.61 9.73
C ALA A 27 2.84 2.74 10.10
N THR A 28 2.79 3.88 9.40
CA THR A 28 3.60 5.07 9.70
C THR A 28 3.32 5.62 11.09
N LEU A 29 2.07 5.62 11.56
CA LEU A 29 1.74 6.02 12.93
C LEU A 29 2.40 5.10 13.97
N PHE A 30 2.27 3.77 13.81
CA PHE A 30 2.94 2.82 14.72
C PHE A 30 4.46 2.95 14.68
N ASP A 31 5.01 3.23 13.51
CA ASP A 31 6.44 3.41 13.30
C ASP A 31 6.96 4.67 13.98
N LEU A 32 6.26 5.79 13.83
CA LEU A 32 6.53 7.04 14.55
C LEU A 32 6.49 6.84 16.07
N LEU A 33 5.46 6.15 16.58
CA LEU A 33 5.37 5.81 18.00
C LEU A 33 6.55 4.95 18.46
N SER A 34 7.05 4.06 17.60
CA SER A 34 8.22 3.23 17.90
C SER A 34 9.54 4.01 17.92
N VAL A 35 9.63 5.13 17.20
CA VAL A 35 10.79 6.04 17.26
C VAL A 35 10.76 6.90 18.52
N ILE A 36 9.58 7.40 18.90
CA ILE A 36 9.39 8.22 20.12
C ILE A 36 9.58 7.36 21.37
N LYS A 37 8.98 6.16 21.41
CA LYS A 37 9.08 5.19 22.50
C LYS A 37 9.52 3.84 21.94
N PRO A 38 10.85 3.57 21.88
CA PRO A 38 11.39 2.32 21.37
C PRO A 38 10.75 1.10 22.04
N ASN A 39 9.98 0.35 21.25
CA ASN A 39 9.29 -0.86 21.68
C ASN A 39 9.28 -1.88 20.53
N ASP A 40 9.85 -3.06 20.77
CA ASP A 40 9.92 -4.14 19.79
C ASP A 40 8.53 -4.58 19.30
N SER A 41 7.49 -4.49 20.13
CA SER A 41 6.10 -4.75 19.72
C SER A 41 5.59 -3.72 18.71
N LEU A 42 5.83 -2.42 18.95
CA LEU A 42 5.40 -1.36 18.03
C LEU A 42 6.10 -1.50 16.66
N LYS A 43 7.39 -1.81 16.66
CA LYS A 43 8.18 -2.05 15.43
C LYS A 43 7.65 -3.24 14.63
N LYS A 44 7.38 -4.36 15.32
CA LYS A 44 6.79 -5.57 14.69
C LYS A 44 5.41 -5.27 14.13
N THR A 45 4.56 -4.56 14.87
CA THR A 45 3.24 -4.14 14.39
C THR A 45 3.34 -3.25 13.16
N ALA A 46 4.19 -2.22 13.17
CA ALA A 46 4.42 -1.37 12.00
C ALA A 46 4.87 -2.18 10.77
N LEU A 47 5.87 -3.07 10.94
CA LEU A 47 6.33 -3.96 9.88
C LEU A 47 5.21 -4.85 9.32
N SER A 48 4.43 -5.50 10.18
CA SER A 48 3.31 -6.34 9.75
C SER A 48 2.29 -5.53 8.94
N ILE A 49 1.95 -4.31 9.39
CA ILE A 49 0.98 -3.47 8.68
C ILE A 49 1.56 -2.99 7.34
N TYR A 50 2.84 -2.61 7.25
CA TYR A 50 3.48 -2.29 5.96
C TYR A 50 3.43 -3.47 4.97
N CYS A 51 3.69 -4.70 5.44
CA CYS A 51 3.59 -5.89 4.59
C CYS A 51 2.14 -6.11 4.09
N ILE A 52 1.15 -5.97 4.97
CA ILE A 52 -0.27 -6.10 4.58
C ILE A 52 -0.67 -4.97 3.63
N ALA A 53 -0.19 -3.74 3.85
CA ALA A 53 -0.41 -2.60 2.96
C ALA A 53 0.14 -2.92 1.55
N ALA A 54 1.35 -3.46 1.45
CA ALA A 54 1.94 -3.86 0.17
C ALA A 54 1.14 -4.96 -0.55
N LEU A 55 0.66 -5.97 0.17
CA LEU A 55 -0.23 -6.99 -0.39
C LEU A 55 -1.57 -6.39 -0.84
N SER A 56 -2.14 -5.46 -0.09
CA SER A 56 -3.37 -4.77 -0.47
C SER A 56 -3.18 -3.85 -1.68
N ALA A 57 -2.00 -3.22 -1.83
CA ALA A 57 -1.64 -2.46 -3.02
C ALA A 57 -1.53 -3.36 -4.26
N LEU A 58 -0.99 -4.57 -4.11
CA LEU A 58 -0.97 -5.57 -5.18
C LEU A 58 -2.40 -5.97 -5.59
N ALA A 59 -3.29 -6.22 -4.62
CA ALA A 59 -4.69 -6.52 -4.91
C ALA A 59 -5.40 -5.35 -5.62
N ALA A 60 -5.18 -4.12 -5.15
CA ALA A 60 -5.72 -2.91 -5.78
C ALA A 60 -5.21 -2.75 -7.21
N PHE A 61 -3.91 -2.96 -7.45
CA PHE A 61 -3.30 -2.91 -8.78
C PHE A 61 -3.92 -3.94 -9.73
N LEU A 62 -4.02 -5.21 -9.31
CA LEU A 62 -4.59 -6.29 -10.13
C LEU A 62 -6.07 -6.01 -10.47
N SER A 63 -6.86 -5.55 -9.49
CA SER A 63 -8.26 -5.19 -9.74
C SER A 63 -8.39 -4.00 -10.69
N GLY A 64 -7.50 -3.01 -10.64
CA GLY A 64 -7.51 -1.86 -11.54
C GLY A 64 -7.18 -2.25 -12.99
N SER A 65 -6.22 -3.18 -13.15
CA SER A 65 -5.87 -3.75 -14.45
C SER A 65 -7.03 -4.54 -15.08
N GLN A 66 -7.87 -5.19 -14.26
CA GLN A 66 -9.10 -5.84 -14.73
C GLN A 66 -10.17 -4.81 -15.08
N ALA A 67 -10.37 -3.81 -14.22
CA ALA A 67 -11.38 -2.76 -14.33
C ALA A 67 -11.32 -1.98 -15.66
N ILE A 68 -10.13 -1.78 -16.23
CA ILE A 68 -9.98 -1.04 -17.50
C ILE A 68 -10.74 -1.67 -18.66
N ASN A 69 -10.95 -3.00 -18.62
CA ASN A 69 -11.66 -3.73 -19.68
C ASN A 69 -13.18 -3.74 -19.45
N GLU A 70 -13.65 -3.33 -18.27
CA GLU A 70 -15.06 -3.37 -17.87
C GLU A 70 -15.74 -2.00 -18.00
N VAL A 71 -14.97 -0.93 -18.19
CA VAL A 71 -15.48 0.44 -18.20
C VAL A 71 -15.19 1.10 -19.55
N ALA A 72 -16.22 1.68 -20.17
CA ALA A 72 -16.05 2.52 -21.35
C ALA A 72 -15.47 3.88 -20.94
N ILE A 73 -14.24 4.15 -21.36
CA ILE A 73 -13.55 5.42 -21.08
C ILE A 73 -13.68 6.33 -22.31
N PRO A 74 -14.22 7.56 -22.17
CA PRO A 74 -14.27 8.50 -23.29
C PRO A 74 -12.85 8.91 -23.69
N PHE A 75 -12.64 9.26 -24.96
CA PHE A 75 -11.32 9.67 -25.49
C PHE A 75 -10.61 10.74 -24.63
N GLN A 76 -11.36 11.71 -24.11
CA GLN A 76 -10.82 12.76 -23.22
C GLN A 76 -10.30 12.21 -21.87
N GLY A 77 -10.78 11.05 -21.44
CA GLY A 77 -10.41 10.38 -20.19
C GLY A 77 -9.25 9.39 -20.34
N GLU A 78 -8.88 8.98 -21.55
CA GLU A 78 -7.82 7.97 -21.77
C GLU A 78 -6.47 8.39 -21.18
N VAL A 79 -6.07 9.65 -21.38
CA VAL A 79 -4.81 10.19 -20.81
C VAL A 79 -4.83 10.16 -19.29
N THR A 80 -5.97 10.50 -18.68
CA THR A 80 -6.13 10.48 -17.22
C THR A 80 -6.09 9.06 -16.68
N ALA A 81 -6.76 8.11 -17.35
CA ALA A 81 -6.74 6.70 -16.99
C ALA A 81 -5.33 6.09 -17.13
N GLY A 82 -4.61 6.43 -18.20
CA GLY A 82 -3.21 6.05 -18.40
C GLY A 82 -2.32 6.54 -17.25
N LYS A 83 -2.38 7.84 -16.93
CA LYS A 83 -1.62 8.41 -15.81
C LYS A 83 -2.00 7.76 -14.46
N HIS A 84 -3.28 7.50 -14.24
CA HIS A 84 -3.73 6.81 -13.04
C HIS A 84 -3.12 5.40 -12.93
N SER A 85 -3.09 4.65 -14.04
CA SER A 85 -2.42 3.35 -14.11
C SER A 85 -0.93 3.44 -13.82
N ASP A 86 -0.23 4.44 -14.37
CA ASP A 86 1.20 4.67 -14.10
C ASP A 86 1.46 4.92 -12.60
N TRP A 87 0.67 5.79 -11.97
CA TRP A 87 0.74 6.01 -10.52
C TRP A 87 0.42 4.75 -9.71
N GLY A 88 -0.49 3.91 -10.19
CA GLY A 88 -0.76 2.59 -9.62
C GLY A 88 0.49 1.69 -9.63
N HIS A 89 1.23 1.65 -10.74
CA HIS A 89 2.50 0.92 -10.83
C HIS A 89 3.55 1.48 -9.87
N TYR A 90 3.77 2.80 -9.86
CA TYR A 90 4.75 3.43 -8.98
C TYR A 90 4.43 3.20 -7.51
N THR A 91 3.16 3.30 -7.12
CA THR A 91 2.71 3.03 -5.75
C THR A 91 2.95 1.58 -5.37
N LEU A 92 2.62 0.62 -6.25
CA LEU A 92 2.87 -0.79 -6.01
C LEU A 92 4.37 -1.07 -5.81
N TYR A 93 5.22 -0.55 -6.70
CA TYR A 93 6.66 -0.74 -6.61
C TYR A 93 7.24 -0.14 -5.33
N PHE A 94 6.82 1.08 -4.97
CA PHE A 94 7.23 1.70 -3.72
C PHE A 94 6.84 0.85 -2.51
N PHE A 95 5.57 0.41 -2.43
CA PHE A 95 5.06 -0.36 -1.30
C PHE A 95 5.80 -1.69 -1.14
N LEU A 96 6.00 -2.43 -2.24
CA LEU A 96 6.72 -3.70 -2.23
C LEU A 96 8.19 -3.51 -1.86
N PHE A 97 8.87 -2.55 -2.48
CA PHE A 97 10.30 -2.32 -2.23
C PHE A 97 10.55 -1.85 -0.80
N TYR A 98 9.74 -0.92 -0.30
CA TYR A 98 9.83 -0.45 1.06
C TYR A 98 9.54 -1.59 2.06
N ALA A 99 8.51 -2.41 1.85
CA ALA A 99 8.24 -3.57 2.70
C ALA A 99 9.42 -4.57 2.72
N ILE A 100 10.06 -4.80 1.57
CA ILE A 100 11.29 -5.64 1.47
C ILE A 100 12.44 -5.02 2.27
N ILE A 101 12.71 -3.72 2.11
CA ILE A 101 13.74 -3.02 2.91
C ILE A 101 13.46 -3.19 4.40
N ARG A 102 12.22 -3.01 4.82
CA ARG A 102 11.80 -3.14 6.23
C ARG A 102 12.00 -4.56 6.75
N LEU A 103 11.65 -5.58 5.95
CA LEU A 103 11.89 -6.99 6.28
C LEU A 103 13.39 -7.29 6.44
N ILE A 104 14.24 -6.79 5.53
CA ILE A 104 15.70 -6.95 5.61
C ILE A 104 16.25 -6.26 6.85
N ALA A 105 15.84 -5.01 7.10
CA ALA A 105 16.29 -4.24 8.26
C ALA A 105 15.90 -4.93 9.57
N PHE A 106 14.68 -5.48 9.65
CA PHE A 106 14.23 -6.26 10.80
C PHE A 106 15.03 -7.57 10.95
N TRP A 107 15.24 -8.33 9.87
CA TRP A 107 15.98 -9.59 9.93
C TRP A 107 17.45 -9.40 10.34
N LYS A 108 18.08 -8.32 9.85
CA LYS A 108 19.44 -7.92 10.24
C LYS A 108 19.51 -7.18 11.58
N ARG A 109 18.37 -6.94 12.24
CA ARG A 109 18.23 -6.15 13.49
C ARG A 109 18.73 -4.71 13.36
N TRP A 110 18.79 -4.18 12.15
CA TRP A 110 19.18 -2.78 11.88
C TRP A 110 18.10 -1.81 12.34
N ASP A 111 16.85 -2.25 12.42
CA ASP A 111 15.73 -1.50 13.01
C ASP A 111 15.96 -1.11 14.48
N LYS A 112 16.92 -1.75 15.17
CA LYS A 112 17.35 -1.37 16.54
C LYS A 112 18.27 -0.15 16.56
N ILE A 113 18.90 0.19 15.44
CA ILE A 113 19.76 1.37 15.31
C ILE A 113 18.86 2.60 15.12
N LYS A 114 18.91 3.55 16.06
CA LYS A 114 18.01 4.72 16.06
C LYS A 114 18.05 5.53 14.76
N LEU A 115 19.25 5.71 14.18
CA LEU A 115 19.41 6.41 12.91
C LEU A 115 18.71 5.66 11.76
N VAL A 116 18.87 4.34 11.69
CA VAL A 116 18.18 3.52 10.67
C VAL A 116 16.67 3.60 10.86
N ALA A 117 16.17 3.52 12.10
CA ALA A 117 14.73 3.65 12.37
C ALA A 117 14.17 5.01 11.94
N ILE A 118 14.91 6.11 12.16
CA ILE A 118 14.52 7.45 11.69
C ILE A 118 14.57 7.53 10.16
N LEU A 119 15.61 7.00 9.53
CA LEU A 119 15.71 7.00 8.06
C LEU A 119 14.58 6.20 7.41
N LEU A 120 14.22 5.04 7.99
CA LEU A 120 13.11 4.23 7.51
C LEU A 120 11.76 4.92 7.70
N LEU A 121 11.59 5.76 8.72
CA LEU A 121 10.37 6.53 8.94
C LEU A 121 10.21 7.68 7.94
N LEU A 122 11.33 8.26 7.48
CA LEU A 122 11.36 9.41 6.57
C LEU A 122 11.37 9.03 5.08
N LEU A 123 11.62 7.77 4.77
CA LEU A 123 11.61 7.20 3.41
C LEU A 123 10.17 6.88 2.98
#